data_AF-A0A1Z5LCH7-F1
#
_entry.id   AF-A0A1Z5LCH7-F1
#
_cell.length_a   1.000
_cell.length_b   1.000
_cell.length_c   1.000
_cell.angle_alpha   90.00
_cell.angle_beta   90.00
_cell.angle_gamma   90.00
#
_symmetry.space_group_name_H-M   'P 1'
#
loop_
_entity.id
_entity.type
_entity.pdbx_description
1 polymer ?
#
loop_
_entity_poly.entity_id
_entity_poly.type
_entity_poly.pdbx_seq_one_letter_code
_entity_poly.pdbx_strand_id
1 'polypeptide(L)'
;MRCLCEDEKEGCKDDKYEHMHVDYYGSCKEISQCEGEELEDFPRRMREWLFNIMQDLARRHILGEPYKKLEEEAESSQSRQWVNAVIWKFCDLDAHPHDRSTLKEWGACLGLEEGEIQDRCAEITG
;
A
#
# COMPACT_ATOMS: atom_id res chain seq x y z
N MET A 1 0.37 22.73 7.36
CA MET A 1 0.69 21.57 6.48
C MET A 1 1.34 20.53 7.36
N ARG A 2 0.86 19.28 7.36
CA ARG A 2 1.23 18.21 8.32
C ARG A 2 2.73 18.08 8.58
N CYS A 3 3.57 18.18 7.54
CA CYS A 3 5.02 18.15 7.65
C CYS A 3 5.61 19.30 8.51
N LEU A 4 4.98 20.48 8.54
CA LEU A 4 5.40 21.58 9.42
C LEU A 4 5.06 21.31 10.89
N CYS A 5 4.03 20.49 11.15
CA CYS A 5 3.65 20.04 12.49
C CYS A 5 4.57 18.92 12.98
N GLU A 6 4.93 17.98 12.10
CA GLU A 6 5.90 16.93 12.41
C GLU A 6 7.30 17.49 12.71
N ASP A 7 7.71 18.54 12.00
CA ASP A 7 9.02 19.21 12.18
C ASP A 7 9.03 20.32 13.27
N GLU A 8 7.94 20.50 14.03
CA GLU A 8 7.78 21.57 15.04
C GLU A 8 8.11 23.00 14.52
N LYS A 9 7.87 23.27 13.23
CA LYS A 9 8.23 24.55 12.59
C LYS A 9 7.16 25.64 12.82
N GLU A 10 7.60 26.89 12.86
CA GLU A 10 6.71 28.05 12.93
C GLU A 10 5.75 28.09 11.73
N GLY A 11 4.50 27.66 11.94
CA GLY A 11 3.50 27.47 10.88
C GLY A 11 2.50 26.35 11.16
N CYS A 12 2.82 25.45 12.09
CA CYS A 12 1.83 24.55 12.69
C CYS A 12 1.03 25.30 13.76
N LYS A 13 -0.08 25.92 13.36
CA LYS A 13 -0.86 26.80 14.28
C LYS A 13 -2.36 26.49 14.32
N ASP A 14 -2.83 25.40 13.73
CA ASP A 14 -4.27 25.14 13.64
C ASP A 14 -4.59 23.64 13.51
N ASP A 15 -5.38 23.11 14.45
CA ASP A 15 -5.80 21.70 14.53
C ASP A 15 -6.55 21.25 13.27
N LYS A 16 -7.13 22.17 12.50
CA LYS A 16 -7.82 21.86 11.24
C LYS A 16 -6.93 21.21 10.17
N TYR A 17 -5.60 21.29 10.33
CA TYR A 17 -4.64 20.71 9.39
C TYR A 17 -4.13 19.33 9.82
N GLU A 18 -4.59 18.80 10.95
CA GLU A 18 -4.21 17.47 11.44
C GLU A 18 -4.55 16.35 10.45
N HIS A 19 -5.70 16.47 9.77
CA HIS A 19 -6.19 15.50 8.79
C HIS A 19 -5.89 15.88 7.33
N MET A 20 -5.09 16.93 7.10
CA MET A 20 -4.73 17.35 5.74
C MET A 20 -3.72 16.36 5.13
N HIS A 21 -4.14 15.65 4.08
CA HIS A 21 -3.33 14.71 3.31
C HIS A 21 -3.43 14.99 1.81
N VAL A 22 -2.52 14.39 1.04
CA VAL A 22 -2.58 14.43 -0.43
C VAL A 22 -3.52 13.34 -0.90
N ASP A 23 -4.61 13.73 -1.57
CA ASP A 23 -5.58 12.77 -2.13
C ASP A 23 -5.02 12.07 -3.38
N TYR A 24 -4.35 12.82 -4.28
CA TYR A 24 -3.71 12.31 -5.49
C TYR A 24 -2.72 13.34 -6.07
N TYR A 25 -1.79 12.87 -6.92
CA TYR A 25 -0.86 13.73 -7.65
C TYR A 25 -1.50 14.31 -8.91
N GLY A 26 -1.18 15.59 -9.22
CA GLY A 26 -1.65 16.31 -10.40
C GLY A 26 -2.59 17.47 -10.08
N SER A 27 -3.21 18.06 -11.10
CA SER A 27 -4.24 19.10 -10.93
C SER A 27 -5.56 18.50 -10.45
N CYS A 28 -6.32 19.27 -9.67
CA CYS A 28 -7.64 18.84 -9.20
C CYS A 28 -8.56 18.47 -10.37
N LYS A 29 -9.23 17.33 -10.25
CA LYS A 29 -10.23 16.82 -11.19
C LYS A 29 -11.48 16.35 -10.44
N GLU A 30 -12.57 16.23 -11.18
CA GLU A 30 -13.79 15.60 -10.66
C GLU A 30 -13.56 14.09 -10.51
N ILE A 31 -13.83 13.56 -9.33
CA ILE A 31 -13.79 12.13 -9.02
C ILE A 31 -15.25 11.68 -8.89
N SER A 32 -15.67 10.75 -9.74
CA SER A 32 -17.01 10.16 -9.69
C SER A 32 -17.22 9.33 -8.43
N GLN A 33 -18.48 9.12 -8.04
CA GLN A 33 -18.81 8.18 -6.98
C GLN A 33 -18.46 6.76 -7.43
N CYS A 34 -17.96 5.94 -6.49
CA CYS A 34 -17.75 4.52 -6.70
C CYS A 34 -19.07 3.78 -6.52
N GLU A 35 -19.48 3.01 -7.52
CA GLU A 35 -20.72 2.22 -7.46
C GLU A 35 -20.57 0.99 -6.56
N GLY A 36 -21.68 0.44 -6.05
CA GLY A 36 -21.64 -0.71 -5.15
C GLY A 36 -20.98 -1.94 -5.77
N GLU A 37 -21.25 -2.21 -7.05
CA GLU A 37 -20.62 -3.32 -7.77
C GLU A 37 -19.13 -3.10 -8.04
N GLU A 38 -18.72 -1.85 -8.26
CA GLU A 38 -17.30 -1.50 -8.41
C GLU A 38 -16.55 -1.71 -7.11
N LEU A 39 -17.16 -1.31 -5.98
CA LEU A 39 -16.59 -1.45 -4.66
C LEU A 39 -16.44 -2.93 -4.27
N GLU A 40 -17.42 -3.77 -4.59
CA GLU A 40 -17.36 -5.22 -4.35
C GLU A 40 -16.27 -5.91 -5.18
N ASP A 41 -16.06 -5.48 -6.43
CA ASP A 41 -15.06 -6.09 -7.33
C ASP A 41 -13.64 -5.49 -7.15
N PHE A 42 -13.52 -4.33 -6.50
CA PHE A 42 -12.27 -3.61 -6.34
C PHE A 42 -11.17 -4.45 -5.68
N PRO A 43 -11.37 -5.15 -4.55
CA PRO A 43 -10.32 -5.93 -3.91
C PRO A 43 -9.77 -7.05 -4.81
N ARG A 44 -10.64 -7.65 -5.65
CA ARG A 44 -10.22 -8.66 -6.63
C ARG A 44 -9.38 -8.03 -7.74
N ARG A 45 -9.82 -6.92 -8.32
CA ARG A 45 -9.07 -6.24 -9.38
C ARG A 45 -7.72 -5.75 -8.89
N MET A 46 -7.67 -5.18 -7.68
CA MET A 46 -6.44 -4.66 -7.10
C MET A 46 -5.42 -5.76 -6.82
N ARG A 47 -5.82 -6.87 -6.19
CA ARG A 47 -4.87 -7.98 -5.96
C ARG A 47 -4.34 -8.57 -7.27
N GLU A 48 -5.21 -8.68 -8.29
CA GLU A 48 -4.82 -9.18 -9.60
C GLU A 48 -3.86 -8.24 -10.31
N TRP A 49 -4.14 -6.94 -10.25
CA TRP A 49 -3.29 -5.91 -10.81
C TRP A 49 -1.92 -5.87 -10.12
N LEU A 50 -1.87 -5.88 -8.79
CA LEU A 50 -0.62 -5.84 -8.02
C LEU A 50 0.30 -7.02 -8.36
N PHE A 51 -0.25 -8.22 -8.47
CA PHE A 51 0.50 -9.41 -8.87
C PHE A 51 1.11 -9.27 -10.26
N ASN A 52 0.34 -8.79 -11.24
CA ASN A 52 0.84 -8.60 -12.61
C ASN A 52 1.95 -7.53 -12.66
N ILE A 53 1.81 -6.44 -11.90
CA ILE A 53 2.84 -5.40 -11.81
C ILE A 53 4.10 -5.94 -11.13
N MET A 54 3.96 -6.68 -10.03
CA MET A 54 5.10 -7.28 -9.34
C MET A 54 5.89 -8.20 -10.28
N GLN A 55 5.21 -9.07 -11.02
CA GLN A 55 5.83 -9.96 -12.02
C GLN A 55 6.54 -9.18 -13.13
N ASP A 56 5.92 -8.13 -13.66
CA ASP A 56 6.52 -7.30 -14.70
C ASP A 56 7.78 -6.58 -14.20
N LEU A 57 7.76 -6.06 -12.96
CA LEU A 57 8.93 -5.44 -12.32
C LEU A 57 10.05 -6.45 -12.06
N ALA A 58 9.72 -7.68 -11.63
CA ALA A 58 10.69 -8.75 -11.43
C ALA A 58 11.38 -9.14 -12.75
N ARG A 59 10.58 -9.35 -13.80
CA ARG A 59 11.07 -9.68 -15.16
C ARG A 59 11.97 -8.60 -15.75
N ARG A 60 11.72 -7.33 -15.42
CA ARG A 60 12.53 -6.18 -15.87
C ARG A 60 13.74 -5.89 -14.99
N HIS A 61 13.96 -6.68 -13.93
CA HIS A 61 15.02 -6.45 -12.93
C HIS A 61 14.93 -5.08 -12.23
N ILE A 62 13.72 -4.55 -12.09
CA ILE A 62 13.44 -3.28 -11.38
C ILE A 62 13.04 -3.56 -9.93
N LEU A 63 12.46 -4.72 -9.67
CA LEU A 63 12.05 -5.13 -8.33
C LEU A 63 13.29 -5.34 -7.43
N GLY A 64 13.32 -4.67 -6.28
CA GLY A 64 14.43 -4.79 -5.33
C GLY A 64 14.65 -6.22 -4.84
N GLU A 65 15.91 -6.57 -4.53
CA GLU A 65 16.32 -7.91 -4.07
C GLU A 65 15.45 -8.53 -2.94
N PRO A 66 15.06 -7.81 -1.86
CA PRO A 66 14.23 -8.42 -0.82
C PRO A 66 12.82 -8.81 -1.33
N TYR A 67 12.29 -8.07 -2.30
CA TYR A 67 10.97 -8.33 -2.91
C TYR A 67 11.02 -9.35 -4.05
N LYS A 68 12.18 -9.55 -4.67
CA LYS A 68 12.36 -10.57 -5.70
C LYS A 68 12.18 -11.98 -5.15
N LYS A 69 12.71 -12.26 -3.95
CA LYS A 69 12.47 -13.54 -3.25
C LYS A 69 10.98 -13.77 -2.97
N LEU A 70 10.28 -12.70 -2.62
CA LEU A 70 8.84 -12.72 -2.37
C LEU A 70 8.04 -13.08 -3.63
N GLU A 71 8.51 -12.64 -4.80
CA GLU A 71 7.95 -12.99 -6.11
C GLU A 71 8.23 -14.46 -6.47
N GLU A 72 9.46 -14.93 -6.25
CA GLU A 72 9.84 -16.34 -6.50
C GLU A 72 9.02 -17.31 -5.62
N GLU A 73 8.74 -16.95 -4.36
CA GLU A 73 7.85 -17.71 -3.47
C GLU A 73 6.40 -17.75 -3.98
N ALA A 74 5.93 -16.67 -4.62
CA ALA A 74 4.58 -16.56 -5.17
C ALA A 74 4.35 -17.53 -6.34
N GLU A 75 5.37 -17.80 -7.18
CA GLU A 75 5.28 -18.77 -8.28
C GLU A 75 5.09 -20.21 -7.77
N SER A 76 5.56 -20.52 -6.56
CA SER A 76 5.52 -21.88 -5.99
C SER A 76 4.17 -22.26 -5.37
N SER A 77 3.29 -21.29 -5.07
CA SER A 77 2.03 -21.52 -4.37
C SER A 77 0.91 -20.57 -4.80
N GLN A 78 -0.07 -21.11 -5.54
CA GLN A 78 -1.18 -20.36 -6.13
C GLN A 78 -2.08 -19.66 -5.09
N SER A 79 -2.14 -20.15 -3.85
CA SER A 79 -2.92 -19.52 -2.76
C SER A 79 -2.22 -18.31 -2.14
N ARG A 80 -0.89 -18.21 -2.24
CA ARG A 80 -0.08 -17.12 -1.65
C ARG A 80 0.36 -16.07 -2.65
N GLN A 81 0.18 -16.32 -3.94
CA GLN A 81 0.66 -15.45 -5.01
C GLN A 81 0.12 -14.01 -4.89
N TRP A 82 -1.15 -13.85 -4.55
CA TRP A 82 -1.78 -12.54 -4.38
C TRP A 82 -1.36 -11.85 -3.08
N VAL A 83 -1.17 -12.63 -2.01
CA VAL A 83 -0.80 -12.13 -0.68
C VAL A 83 0.60 -11.52 -0.71
N ASN A 84 1.56 -12.19 -1.36
CA ASN A 84 2.92 -11.69 -1.52
C ASN A 84 2.98 -10.37 -2.29
N ALA A 85 2.18 -10.22 -3.36
CA ALA A 85 2.10 -8.97 -4.11
C ALA A 85 1.50 -7.82 -3.29
N VAL A 86 0.50 -8.13 -2.46
CA VAL A 86 -0.08 -7.16 -1.51
C VAL A 86 0.94 -6.73 -0.47
N ILE A 87 1.67 -7.68 0.13
CA ILE A 87 2.71 -7.39 1.12
C ILE A 87 3.80 -6.53 0.53
N TRP A 88 4.33 -6.89 -0.65
CA TRP A 88 5.32 -6.07 -1.34
C TRP A 88 4.82 -4.63 -1.48
N LYS A 89 3.60 -4.44 -2.01
CA LYS A 89 3.12 -3.08 -2.24
C LYS A 89 2.88 -2.32 -0.94
N PHE A 90 2.46 -3.01 0.11
CA PHE A 90 2.32 -2.43 1.43
C PHE A 90 3.68 -1.95 1.97
N CYS A 91 4.71 -2.80 1.99
CA CYS A 91 6.03 -2.42 2.50
C CYS A 91 6.66 -1.28 1.68
N ASP A 92 6.36 -1.23 0.37
CA ASP A 92 6.79 -0.15 -0.54
C ASP A 92 6.10 1.19 -0.22
N LEU A 93 4.84 1.17 0.22
CA LEU A 93 4.06 2.38 0.53
C LEU A 93 4.18 2.85 1.99
N ASP A 94 4.37 1.94 2.95
CA ASP A 94 4.55 2.26 4.38
C ASP A 94 5.99 2.74 4.68
N ALA A 95 6.44 3.72 3.89
CA ALA A 95 7.72 4.40 4.10
C ALA A 95 7.57 5.50 5.17
N HIS A 96 8.60 5.69 5.99
CA HIS A 96 8.59 6.63 7.11
C HIS A 96 8.19 8.07 6.68
N PRO A 97 7.33 8.78 7.45
CA PRO A 97 6.70 8.37 8.71
C PRO A 97 5.53 7.39 8.48
N HIS A 98 5.46 6.33 9.30
CA HIS A 98 4.44 5.29 9.19
C HIS A 98 3.02 5.88 9.36
N ASP A 99 2.25 5.95 8.28
CA ASP A 99 0.84 6.35 8.35
C ASP A 99 -0.02 5.14 8.65
N ARG A 100 -0.20 4.88 9.96
CA ARG A 100 -0.86 3.67 10.47
C ARG A 100 -2.36 3.57 10.16
N SER A 101 -2.98 4.66 9.70
CA SER A 101 -4.44 4.76 9.54
C SER A 101 -4.93 4.06 8.27
N THR A 102 -4.20 4.18 7.16
CA THR A 102 -4.47 3.48 5.90
C THR A 102 -4.24 1.97 5.98
N LEU A 103 -3.42 1.50 6.93
CA LEU A 103 -3.00 0.09 7.03
C LEU A 103 -4.14 -0.88 7.42
N LYS A 104 -5.09 -0.44 8.25
CA LYS A 104 -6.17 -1.32 8.75
C LYS A 104 -7.23 -1.60 7.68
N GLU A 105 -7.53 -0.60 6.86
CA GLU A 105 -8.58 -0.67 5.86
C GLU A 105 -8.21 -1.62 4.71
N TRP A 106 -6.92 -1.62 4.32
CA TRP A 106 -6.41 -2.48 3.24
C TRP A 106 -6.34 -3.96 3.65
N GLY A 107 -5.89 -4.25 4.87
CA GLY A 107 -5.86 -5.62 5.40
C GLY A 107 -7.26 -6.24 5.50
N ALA A 108 -8.23 -5.46 5.99
CA ALA A 108 -9.63 -5.89 6.06
C ALA A 108 -10.25 -6.10 4.66
N CYS A 109 -10.01 -5.20 3.70
CA CYS A 109 -10.53 -5.35 2.34
C CYS A 109 -9.98 -6.57 1.59
N LEU A 110 -8.77 -7.00 1.94
CA LEU A 110 -8.10 -8.13 1.28
C LEU A 110 -8.24 -9.45 2.05
N GLY A 111 -8.94 -9.44 3.19
CA GLY A 111 -9.21 -10.63 4.01
C GLY A 111 -7.96 -11.19 4.68
N LEU A 112 -7.02 -10.32 5.05
CA LEU A 112 -5.76 -10.69 5.70
C LEU A 112 -5.86 -10.49 7.22
N GLU A 113 -5.15 -11.31 8.00
CA GLU A 113 -5.14 -11.17 9.47
C GLU A 113 -4.38 -9.89 9.88
N GLU A 114 -4.94 -9.14 10.85
CA GLU A 114 -4.33 -7.92 11.38
C GLU A 114 -3.00 -8.28 12.07
N GLY A 115 -1.87 -7.75 11.58
CA GLY A 115 -0.53 -8.07 12.06
C GLY A 115 0.35 -8.79 11.04
N GLU A 116 -0.22 -9.69 10.22
CA GLU A 116 0.56 -10.53 9.29
C GLU A 116 1.39 -9.70 8.32
N ILE A 117 0.80 -8.62 7.79
CA ILE A 117 1.46 -7.75 6.82
C ILE A 117 2.60 -6.96 7.48
N GLN A 118 2.39 -6.43 8.69
CA GLN A 118 3.41 -5.67 9.40
C GLN A 118 4.60 -6.55 9.78
N ASP A 119 4.34 -7.76 10.29
CA ASP A 119 5.37 -8.71 10.66
C ASP A 119 6.21 -9.11 9.45
N ARG A 120 5.56 -9.43 8.32
CA ARG A 120 6.27 -9.76 7.08
C ARG A 120 7.03 -8.57 6.50
N CYS A 121 6.52 -7.35 6.58
CA CYS A 121 7.28 -6.18 6.14
C CYS A 121 8.52 -5.92 7.01
N ALA A 122 8.42 -6.10 8.33
CA ALA A 122 9.57 -6.01 9.23
C ALA A 122 10.63 -7.07 8.90
N GLU A 123 10.23 -8.29 8.54
CA GLU A 123 11.16 -9.34 8.09
C GLU A 123 11.83 -9.04 6.74
N ILE A 124 11.12 -8.40 5.81
CA ILE A 124 11.61 -8.12 4.45
C ILE A 124 12.54 -6.89 4.42
N THR A 125 12.28 -5.90 5.29
CA THR A 125 13.00 -4.62 5.34
C THR A 125 14.06 -4.54 6.44
N GLY A 126 14.12 -5.53 7.34
CA GLY A 126 15.03 -5.63 8.49
C GLY A 126 16.43 -6.15 8.18
#